data_AF-A0A8X6MSQ5-F1
#
_entry.id   AF-A0A8X6MSQ5-F1
#
_cell.length_a   1.000
_cell.length_b   1.000
_cell.length_c   1.000
_cell.angle_alpha   90.00
_cell.angle_beta   90.00
_cell.angle_gamma   90.00
#
_symmetry.space_group_name_H-M   'P 1'
#
loop_
_entity.id
_entity.type
_entity.pdbx_description
1 polymer ?
#
loop_
_entity_poly.entity_id
_entity_poly.type
_entity_poly.pdbx_seq_one_letter_code
_entity_poly.pdbx_strand_id
1 'polypeptide(L)' 'MRDYNRRYAAGIYNVSETLGPVPKMEGKVAEEIHQQLCEKTPLHSLDVRRKWRDERLACLAKLK' A
#
# COMPACT_ATOMS: atom_id res chain seq x y z
N MET A 1 -18.60 11.57 -12.23
CA MET A 1 -18.45 10.18 -12.76
C MET A 1 -18.51 10.08 -14.28
N ARG A 2 -19.55 10.57 -14.97
CA ARG A 2 -19.66 10.41 -16.44
C ARG A 2 -18.49 11.04 -17.23
N ASP A 3 -18.11 12.28 -16.89
CA ASP A 3 -16.97 12.95 -17.55
C ASP A 3 -15.62 12.28 -17.21
N TYR A 4 -15.45 11.84 -15.96
CA TYR A 4 -14.24 11.11 -15.53
C TYR A 4 -14.07 9.81 -16.32
N ASN A 5 -15.13 9.01 -16.42
CA ASN A 5 -15.10 7.76 -17.17
C ASN A 5 -14.84 8.00 -18.66
N ARG A 6 -15.42 9.05 -19.25
CA ARG A 6 -15.14 9.43 -20.64
C ARG A 6 -13.64 9.69 -20.87
N ARG A 7 -12.97 10.31 -19.91
CA ARG A 7 -11.54 10.66 -20.02
C ARG A 7 -10.62 9.50 -19.68
N TYR A 8 -10.97 8.66 -18.70
CA TYR A 8 -10.01 7.75 -18.06
C TYR A 8 -10.38 6.28 -18.12
N ALA A 9 -11.61 5.89 -18.47
CA ALA A 9 -12.01 4.48 -18.43
C ALA A 9 -11.15 3.59 -19.35
N ALA A 10 -10.83 4.07 -20.56
CA ALA A 10 -9.95 3.34 -21.47
C ALA A 10 -8.53 3.18 -20.91
N GLY A 11 -7.97 4.22 -20.28
CA GLY A 11 -6.66 4.15 -19.63
C GLY A 11 -6.64 3.18 -18.45
N ILE A 12 -7.67 3.23 -17.59
CA ILE A 12 -7.83 2.31 -16.45
C ILE A 12 -7.88 0.87 -16.95
N TYR A 13 -8.67 0.59 -18.00
CA TYR A 13 -8.75 -0.73 -18.61
C TYR A 13 -7.38 -1.19 -19.14
N ASN A 14 -6.74 -0.36 -19.98
CA ASN A 14 -5.46 -0.70 -20.59
C ASN A 14 -4.36 -0.97 -19.56
N VAL A 15 -4.30 -0.19 -18.47
CA VAL A 15 -3.36 -0.46 -17.37
C VAL A 15 -3.71 -1.74 -16.62
N SER A 16 -5.00 -2.00 -16.40
CA SER A 16 -5.45 -3.21 -15.70
C SER A 16 -5.08 -4.49 -16.47
N GLU A 17 -5.12 -4.46 -17.80
CA GLU A 17 -4.68 -5.57 -18.67
C GLU A 17 -3.17 -5.88 -18.53
N THR A 18 -2.37 -4.95 -18.01
CA THR A 18 -0.93 -5.17 -17.77
C THR A 18 -0.62 -5.80 -16.41
N LEU A 19 -1.64 -6.01 -15.56
CA LEU A 19 -1.44 -6.67 -14.28
C LEU A 19 -1.08 -8.14 -14.51
N GLY A 20 0.04 -8.57 -13.94
CA GLY A 20 0.45 -9.96 -13.96
C GLY A 20 -0.50 -10.88 -13.19
N PRO A 21 -0.23 -12.19 -13.18
CA PRO A 21 -1.00 -13.13 -12.37
C PRO A 21 -0.92 -12.76 -10.89
N VAL A 22 -1.94 -13.14 -10.13
CA VAL A 22 -1.99 -12.92 -8.68
C VAL A 22 -0.79 -13.62 -8.03
N PRO A 23 0.13 -12.89 -7.38
CA PRO A 23 1.30 -13.50 -6.77
C PRO A 23 0.93 -14.23 -5.48
N LYS A 24 1.69 -15.28 -5.15
CA LYS A 24 1.73 -15.83 -3.80
C LYS A 24 2.82 -15.13 -3.01
N MET A 25 2.53 -14.80 -1.76
CA MET A 25 3.49 -14.19 -0.83
C MET A 25 4.41 -15.25 -0.23
N GLU A 26 5.21 -15.90 -1.08
CA GLU A 26 6.10 -16.99 -0.70
C GLU A 26 7.46 -16.88 -1.40
N GLY A 27 8.42 -17.66 -0.92
CA GLY A 27 9.77 -17.75 -1.49
C GLY A 27 10.58 -16.46 -1.39
N LYS A 28 11.54 -16.29 -2.31
CA LYS A 28 12.55 -15.22 -2.28
C LYS A 28 11.93 -13.81 -2.24
N VAL A 29 10.83 -13.59 -2.94
CA VAL A 29 10.16 -12.28 -2.99
C VAL A 29 9.58 -11.91 -1.62
N ALA A 30 9.01 -12.86 -0.89
CA ALA A 30 8.49 -12.60 0.45
C ALA A 30 9.61 -12.23 1.44
N GLU A 31 10.75 -12.92 1.37
CA GLU A 31 11.93 -12.61 2.19
C GLU A 31 12.53 -11.24 1.85
N GLU A 32 12.62 -10.89 0.57
CA GLU A 32 13.07 -9.56 0.13
C GLU A 32 12.14 -8.45 0.64
N ILE A 33 10.82 -8.66 0.59
CA ILE A 33 9.83 -7.74 1.15
C ILE A 33 10.01 -7.63 2.67
N HIS A 34 10.18 -8.76 3.37
CA HIS A 34 10.43 -8.78 4.80
C HIS A 34 11.66 -7.95 5.18
N GLN A 35 12.78 -8.15 4.47
CA GLN A 35 14.02 -7.42 4.71
C GLN A 35 13.82 -5.91 4.52
N GLN A 36 13.21 -5.49 3.42
CA GLN A 36 12.95 -4.07 3.13
C GLN A 36 12.01 -3.42 4.17
N LEU A 37 11.02 -4.17 4.66
CA LEU A 37 10.13 -3.69 5.72
C LEU A 37 10.87 -3.54 7.06
N CYS A 38 11.70 -4.53 7.42
CA CYS A 38 12.50 -4.50 8.63
C CYS A 38 13.58 -3.40 8.62
N GLU A 39 14.12 -3.05 7.45
CA GLU A 39 15.02 -1.90 7.29
C GLU A 39 14.32 -0.57 7.59
N LYS A 40 13.09 -0.41 7.09
CA LYS A 40 12.29 0.81 7.33
C LYS A 40 11.70 0.88 8.73
N THR A 41 11.32 -0.25 9.29
CA THR A 41 10.71 -0.36 10.62
C THR A 41 11.17 -1.66 11.26
N PRO A 42 12.27 -1.61 12.03
CA PRO A 42 12.77 -2.77 12.74
C PRO A 42 11.71 -3.39 13.66
N LEU A 43 11.69 -4.73 13.76
CA LEU A 43 10.66 -5.46 14.50
C LEU A 43 10.52 -5.03 15.97
N HIS A 44 11.63 -4.69 16.62
CA HIS A 44 11.63 -4.22 18.02
C HIS A 44 11.02 -2.81 18.20
N SER A 45 10.86 -2.05 17.11
CA SER A 45 10.32 -0.69 17.11
C SER A 45 8.85 -0.62 16.66
N LEU A 46 8.20 -1.77 16.45
CA LEU A 46 6.84 -1.83 15.93
C LEU A 46 5.84 -1.07 16.80
N ASP A 47 5.98 -1.10 18.12
CA ASP A 47 5.05 -0.41 19.03
C ASP A 47 5.17 1.11 18.90
N VAL A 48 6.39 1.63 18.73
CA VAL A 48 6.62 3.06 18.46
C VAL A 48 5.98 3.45 17.12
N ARG A 49 6.16 2.61 16.08
CA ARG A 49 5.56 2.86 14.76
C ARG A 49 4.03 2.82 14.79
N ARG A 50 3.44 1.87 15.54
CA ARG A 50 1.99 1.75 15.74
C ARG A 50 1.43 2.97 16.48
N LYS A 51 2.06 3.38 17.57
CA LYS A 51 1.66 4.60 18.30
C LYS A 51 1.68 5.84 17.40
N TRP A 52 2.75 6.03 16.63
CA TRP A 52 2.83 7.12 15.67
C TRP A 52 1.69 7.08 14.64
N ARG A 53 1.38 5.90 14.09
CA ARG A 53 0.27 5.72 13.14
C ARG A 53 -1.05 6.13 13.78
N ASP A 54 -1.32 5.67 14.99
CA ASP A 54 -2.59 5.90 15.67
C ASP A 54 -2.80 7.38 16.01
N GLU A 55 -1.74 8.08 16.43
CA GLU A 55 -1.75 9.54 16.63
C GLU A 55 -2.06 10.31 15.32
N ARG A 56 -1.47 9.90 14.19
CA ARG A 56 -1.77 10.52 12.88
C ARG A 56 -3.22 10.28 12.46
N LEU A 57 -3.75 9.08 12.68
CA LEU A 57 -5.14 8.75 12.38
C LEU A 57 -6.11 9.57 13.25
N ALA A 58 -5.79 9.78 14.53
CA ALA A 58 -6.59 10.64 15.41
C ALA A 58 -6.61 12.11 14.94
N CYS A 59 -5.46 12.64 14.50
CA CYS A 59 -5.40 13.97 13.91
C CYS A 59 -6.19 14.06 12.60
N LEU A 60 -6.08 13.05 11.73
CA LEU A 60 -6.84 12.98 10.48
C LEU A 60 -8.35 12.94 10.75
N ALA A 61 -8.80 12.17 11.75
CA ALA A 61 -10.20 12.08 12.13
C ALA A 61 -10.78 13.41 12.64
N LYS A 62 -9.95 14.26 13.25
CA LYS A 62 -10.36 15.63 13.64
C LYS A 62 -10.42 16.60 12.45
N LEU A 63 -9.68 16.32 11.38
CA LEU A 63 -9.59 17.18 10.20
C LEU A 63 -10.73 16.92 9.19
N LYS A 64 -11.19 15.68 9.09
CA LYS A 64 -12.24 15.26 8.15
C LYS A 64 -13.63 15.53 8.72
#